data_AF-A0A534V7P2-F1
#
_entry.id   AF-A0A534V7P2-F1
#
_cell.length_a   1.000
_cell.length_b   1.000
_cell.length_c   1.000
_cell.angle_alpha   90.00
_cell.angle_beta   90.00
_cell.angle_gamma   90.00
#
_symmetry.space_group_name_H-M   'P 1'
#
loop_
_entity.id
_entity.type
_entity.pdbx_description
1 polymer ?
#
loop_
_entity_poly.entity_id
_entity_poly.type
_entity_poly.pdbx_seq_one_letter_code
_entity_poly.pdbx_strand_id
1 'polypeptide(L)'
;MRAAPMPALDRLLRLLFSALAAAFAVTGLLFFCFPDATVATLNAAGRPLGFPPAPASPLRFWLSLAVAYMVLVTLLAAAIARDPRGRAHLMPILAAGKATSSLTCAGYFVASSPALIYLANALVDGTLALTALGAYGLVWATSETGAARDRELLKAVLDALVPRGGAFPIGAADTDLDETLARYFARLHPFGPAGLRVLLRAIEYGTVVFE
;
A
#
# COMPACT_ATOMS: atom_id res chain seq x y z
N MET A 1 22.29 15.06 -0.64
CA MET A 1 21.32 15.65 0.30
C MET A 1 20.71 14.54 1.13
N ARG A 2 20.89 14.53 2.47
CA ARG A 2 20.06 13.71 3.36
C ARG A 2 18.61 14.05 3.08
N ALA A 3 17.75 13.06 2.82
CA ALA A 3 16.33 13.34 2.80
C ALA A 3 15.97 13.72 4.24
N ALA A 4 15.63 14.99 4.47
CA ALA A 4 15.27 15.43 5.81
C ALA A 4 14.17 14.48 6.32
N PRO A 5 14.32 13.87 7.51
CA PRO A 5 13.24 13.11 8.09
C PRO A 5 12.01 14.02 8.05
N MET A 6 10.92 13.55 7.46
CA MET A 6 9.67 14.30 7.45
C MET A 6 8.89 13.84 8.69
N PRO A 7 9.10 14.45 9.87
CA PRO A 7 8.46 13.99 11.10
C PRO A 7 6.94 14.07 11.04
N ALA A 8 6.37 14.84 10.10
CA ALA A 8 4.94 14.87 9.84
C ALA A 8 4.45 13.59 9.17
N LEU A 9 5.16 13.08 8.15
CA LEU A 9 4.82 11.85 7.45
C LEU A 9 4.93 10.63 8.39
N ASP A 10 6.02 10.54 9.14
CA ASP A 10 6.19 9.43 10.10
C ASP A 10 5.11 9.45 11.17
N ARG A 11 4.72 10.64 11.69
CA ARG A 11 3.60 10.76 12.62
C ARG A 11 2.27 10.35 11.99
N LEU A 12 2.01 10.77 10.75
CA LEU A 12 0.80 10.39 10.01
C LEU A 12 0.72 8.88 9.82
N LEU A 13 1.80 8.23 9.39
CA LEU A 13 1.86 6.78 9.21
C LEU A 13 1.65 6.04 10.54
N ARG A 14 2.30 6.49 11.62
CA ARG A 14 2.09 5.93 12.96
C ARG A 14 0.64 6.04 13.40
N LEU A 15 0.01 7.20 13.19
CA LEU A 15 -1.40 7.43 13.54
C LEU A 15 -2.34 6.58 12.69
N LEU A 16 -2.11 6.51 11.37
CA LEU A 16 -2.88 5.68 10.45
C LEU A 16 -2.83 4.21 10.85
N PHE A 17 -1.64 3.63 10.98
CA PHE A 17 -1.50 2.21 11.29
C PHE A 17 -1.90 1.85 12.73
N SER A 18 -1.80 2.79 13.69
CA SER A 18 -2.36 2.58 15.03
C SER A 18 -3.88 2.63 15.05
N ALA A 19 -4.51 3.54 14.30
CA ALA A 19 -5.95 3.57 14.11
C ALA A 19 -6.45 2.30 13.41
N LEU A 20 -5.75 1.81 12.39
CA LEU A 20 -6.04 0.52 11.74
C LEU A 20 -5.92 -0.64 12.72
N ALA A 21 -4.86 -0.70 13.52
CA ALA A 21 -4.69 -1.75 14.53
C ALA A 21 -5.85 -1.74 15.54
N ALA A 22 -6.25 -0.56 16.03
CA ALA A 22 -7.39 -0.42 16.92
C ALA A 22 -8.69 -0.86 16.24
N ALA A 23 -8.94 -0.45 15.00
CA ALA A 23 -10.12 -0.84 14.24
C ALA A 23 -10.19 -2.36 14.03
N PHE A 24 -9.08 -3.02 13.70
CA PHE A 24 -9.02 -4.48 13.53
C PHE A 24 -9.23 -5.22 14.86
N ALA A 25 -8.64 -4.73 15.95
CA ALA A 25 -8.83 -5.30 17.28
C ALA A 25 -10.30 -5.20 17.73
N VAL A 26 -10.91 -4.03 17.59
CA VAL A 26 -12.31 -3.79 17.95
C VAL A 26 -13.24 -4.63 17.10
N THR A 27 -13.03 -4.66 15.78
CA THR A 27 -13.86 -5.47 14.86
C THR A 27 -13.73 -6.96 15.18
N GLY A 28 -12.51 -7.46 15.38
CA GLY A 28 -12.28 -8.85 15.75
C GLY A 28 -12.92 -9.23 17.09
N LEU A 29 -12.86 -8.34 18.09
CA LEU A 29 -13.48 -8.54 19.39
C LEU A 29 -15.01 -8.53 19.30
N LEU A 30 -15.59 -7.59 18.56
CA LEU A 30 -17.04 -7.51 18.34
C LEU A 30 -17.57 -8.77 17.65
N PHE A 31 -16.90 -9.24 16.60
CA PHE A 31 -17.27 -10.48 15.91
C PHE A 31 -17.10 -11.72 16.80
N PHE A 32 -16.08 -11.74 17.67
CA PHE A 32 -15.88 -12.85 18.61
C PHE A 32 -16.94 -12.91 19.70
N CYS A 33 -17.27 -11.77 20.33
CA CYS A 33 -18.22 -11.69 21.42
C CYS A 33 -19.69 -11.73 20.95
N PHE A 34 -19.98 -11.12 19.79
CA PHE A 34 -21.34 -10.92 19.28
C PHE A 34 -21.44 -11.22 17.77
N PRO A 35 -21.13 -12.45 17.32
CA PRO A 35 -21.14 -12.81 15.90
C PRO A 35 -22.53 -12.61 15.27
N ASP A 36 -23.57 -13.16 15.90
CA ASP A 36 -24.93 -13.13 15.37
C ASP A 36 -25.53 -11.72 15.39
N ALA A 37 -25.26 -10.95 16.44
CA ALA A 37 -25.75 -9.57 16.54
C ALA A 37 -25.09 -8.69 15.46
N THR A 38 -23.78 -8.85 15.21
CA THR A 38 -23.07 -8.07 14.19
C THR A 38 -23.65 -8.34 12.80
N VAL A 39 -23.88 -9.61 12.45
CA VAL A 39 -24.50 -10.00 11.17
C VAL A 39 -25.95 -9.52 11.08
N ALA A 40 -26.73 -9.64 12.16
CA ALA A 40 -28.11 -9.16 12.20
C ALA A 40 -28.21 -7.64 12.00
N THR A 41 -27.28 -6.87 12.57
CA THR A 41 -27.25 -5.40 12.47
C THR A 41 -26.89 -4.97 11.04
N LEU A 42 -25.92 -5.64 10.41
CA LEU A 42 -25.56 -5.41 9.01
C LEU A 42 -26.69 -5.78 8.05
N ASN A 43 -27.39 -6.90 8.30
CA ASN A 43 -28.58 -7.28 7.55
C ASN A 43 -29.73 -6.28 7.73
N ALA A 44 -29.92 -5.75 8.94
CA ALA A 44 -30.93 -4.73 9.23
C ALA A 44 -30.62 -3.40 8.51
N ALA A 45 -29.34 -3.01 8.43
CA ALA A 45 -28.90 -1.85 7.67
C ALA A 45 -29.06 -2.04 6.14
N GLY A 46 -28.95 -3.29 5.64
CA GLY A 46 -29.14 -3.61 4.23
C GLY A 46 -30.58 -3.75 3.75
N ARG A 47 -31.52 -4.07 4.66
CA ARG A 47 -32.96 -4.15 4.34
C ARG A 47 -33.55 -2.89 3.71
N PRO A 48 -33.35 -1.67 4.23
CA PRO A 48 -33.89 -0.45 3.60
C PRO A 48 -33.27 -0.16 2.23
N LEU A 49 -32.08 -0.71 1.94
CA LEU A 49 -31.39 -0.60 0.65
C LEU A 49 -31.77 -1.72 -0.34
N GLY A 50 -32.70 -2.61 0.03
CA GLY A 50 -33.19 -3.69 -0.83
C GLY A 50 -32.27 -4.92 -0.91
N PHE A 51 -31.24 -5.02 -0.07
CA PHE A 51 -30.31 -6.15 -0.09
C PHE A 51 -30.88 -7.37 0.66
N PRO A 52 -30.76 -8.59 0.10
CA PRO A 52 -31.14 -9.81 0.79
C PRO A 52 -30.23 -10.06 2.00
N PRO A 53 -30.73 -10.71 3.07
CA PRO A 53 -29.91 -11.05 4.22
C PRO A 53 -28.82 -12.04 3.81
N ALA A 54 -27.63 -11.88 4.40
CA ALA A 54 -26.54 -12.80 4.20
C ALA A 54 -26.90 -14.23 4.71
N PRO A 55 -26.42 -15.30 4.03
CA PRO A 55 -26.66 -16.67 4.49
C PRO A 55 -26.09 -16.86 5.90
N ALA A 56 -26.85 -17.52 6.78
CA ALA A 56 -26.36 -17.88 8.10
C ALA A 56 -25.24 -18.92 7.96
N SER A 57 -24.04 -18.63 8.48
CA SER A 57 -22.94 -19.58 8.57
C SER A 57 -22.78 -20.04 10.02
N PRO A 58 -23.36 -21.19 10.42
CA PRO A 58 -23.40 -21.64 11.82
C PRO A 58 -22.09 -22.25 12.33
N LEU A 59 -21.00 -22.12 11.58
CA LEU A 59 -19.77 -22.88 11.81
C LEU A 59 -18.78 -22.10 12.68
N ARG A 60 -18.75 -22.44 13.98
CA ARG A 60 -17.83 -21.87 14.99
C ARG A 60 -16.35 -22.00 14.63
N PHE A 61 -15.99 -23.00 13.82
CA PHE A 61 -14.62 -23.16 13.30
C PHE A 61 -14.18 -21.97 12.43
N TRP A 62 -15.03 -21.53 11.50
CA TRP A 62 -14.72 -20.38 10.63
C TRP A 62 -14.66 -19.07 11.41
N LEU A 63 -15.48 -18.94 12.46
CA LEU A 63 -15.39 -17.82 13.39
C LEU A 63 -14.02 -17.78 14.08
N SER A 64 -13.52 -18.92 14.56
CA SER A 64 -12.19 -19.02 15.15
C SER A 64 -11.09 -18.63 14.15
N LEU A 65 -11.20 -19.04 12.89
CA LEU A 65 -10.24 -18.68 11.85
C LEU A 65 -10.26 -17.19 11.53
N ALA A 66 -11.46 -16.59 11.47
CA ALA A 66 -11.63 -15.15 11.26
C ALA A 66 -11.01 -14.34 12.41
N VAL A 67 -11.19 -14.78 13.65
CA VAL A 67 -10.59 -14.14 14.83
C VAL A 67 -9.07 -14.25 14.80
N ALA A 68 -8.53 -15.43 14.49
CA ALA A 68 -7.09 -15.61 14.34
C ALA A 68 -6.49 -14.68 13.27
N TYR A 69 -7.18 -14.53 12.13
CA TYR A 69 -6.80 -13.57 11.09
C TYR A 69 -6.86 -12.11 11.59
N MET A 70 -7.91 -11.73 12.33
CA MET A 70 -8.02 -10.37 12.89
C MET A 70 -6.88 -10.06 13.86
N VAL A 71 -6.46 -11.03 14.68
CA VAL A 71 -5.27 -10.89 15.54
C VAL A 71 -4.02 -10.67 14.69
N LEU A 72 -3.82 -11.45 13.62
CA LEU A 72 -2.66 -11.31 12.75
C LEU A 72 -2.58 -9.93 12.11
N VAL A 73 -3.66 -9.44 11.49
CA VAL A 73 -3.66 -8.11 10.85
C VAL A 73 -3.52 -6.98 11.87
N THR A 74 -4.05 -7.15 13.09
CA THR A 74 -3.87 -6.21 14.21
C THR A 74 -2.40 -6.13 14.61
N LEU A 75 -1.74 -7.27 14.81
CA LEU A 75 -0.33 -7.33 15.18
C LEU A 75 0.56 -6.76 14.08
N LEU A 76 0.23 -7.03 12.82
CA LEU A 76 0.96 -6.50 11.67
C LEU A 76 0.83 -4.97 11.60
N ALA A 77 -0.38 -4.43 11.72
CA ALA A 77 -0.63 -2.99 11.77
C ALA A 77 0.06 -2.33 12.97
N ALA A 78 -0.01 -2.94 14.16
CA ALA A 78 0.69 -2.45 15.35
C ALA A 78 2.22 -2.50 15.20
N ALA A 79 2.75 -3.53 14.54
CA ALA A 79 4.16 -3.66 14.25
C ALA A 79 4.62 -2.54 13.30
N ILE A 80 3.86 -2.27 12.24
CA ILE A 80 4.11 -1.16 11.30
C ILE A 80 4.03 0.19 12.02
N ALA A 81 3.03 0.39 12.90
CA ALA A 81 2.86 1.64 13.64
C ALA A 81 4.03 1.97 14.58
N ARG A 82 4.78 0.97 15.06
CA ARG A 82 5.97 1.19 15.91
C ARG A 82 7.15 1.74 15.13
N ASP A 83 7.35 1.28 13.91
CA ASP A 83 8.43 1.70 13.02
C ASP A 83 8.02 1.56 11.54
N PRO A 84 7.31 2.56 10.97
CA PRO A 84 6.77 2.47 9.61
C PRO A 84 7.85 2.32 8.53
N ARG A 85 9.03 2.91 8.75
CA ARG A 85 10.13 2.89 7.77
C ARG A 85 10.92 1.59 7.84
N GLY A 86 11.33 1.15 9.03
CA GLY A 86 12.06 -0.11 9.20
C GLY A 86 11.22 -1.34 8.91
N ARG A 87 9.88 -1.24 9.02
CA ARG A 87 8.94 -2.35 8.79
C ARG A 87 8.04 -2.17 7.57
N ALA A 88 8.49 -1.37 6.60
CA ALA A 88 7.75 -1.13 5.35
C ALA A 88 7.42 -2.43 4.60
N HIS A 89 8.27 -3.46 4.70
CA HIS A 89 8.05 -4.78 4.11
C HIS A 89 6.77 -5.50 4.61
N LEU A 90 6.23 -5.13 5.78
CA LEU A 90 4.99 -5.70 6.32
C LEU A 90 3.74 -5.06 5.71
N MET A 91 3.84 -3.84 5.16
CA MET A 91 2.72 -3.13 4.54
C MET A 91 2.11 -3.86 3.34
N PRO A 92 2.88 -4.37 2.35
CA PRO A 92 2.31 -5.15 1.26
C PRO A 92 1.73 -6.49 1.72
N ILE A 93 2.25 -7.10 2.80
CA ILE A 93 1.68 -8.33 3.38
C ILE A 93 0.30 -8.05 3.98
N LEU A 94 0.16 -6.95 4.71
CA LEU A 94 -1.14 -6.49 5.23
C LEU A 94 -2.12 -6.22 4.09
N ALA A 95 -1.64 -5.53 3.04
CA ALA A 95 -2.45 -5.22 1.87
C ALA A 95 -2.90 -6.49 1.13
N ALA A 96 -2.02 -7.46 0.94
CA ALA A 96 -2.35 -8.74 0.31
C ALA A 96 -3.44 -9.46 1.10
N GLY A 97 -3.30 -9.55 2.43
CA GLY A 97 -4.30 -10.17 3.29
C GLY A 97 -5.68 -9.50 3.15
N LYS A 98 -5.74 -8.16 3.09
CA LYS A 98 -6.99 -7.42 2.91
C LYS A 98 -7.55 -7.52 1.49
N ALA A 99 -6.68 -7.48 0.48
CA ALA A 99 -7.04 -7.64 -0.92
C ALA A 99 -7.66 -9.02 -1.18
N THR A 100 -7.11 -10.09 -0.60
CA THR A 100 -7.68 -11.44 -0.71
C THR A 100 -9.10 -11.48 -0.13
N SER A 101 -9.33 -10.93 1.07
CA SER A 101 -10.67 -10.88 1.66
C SER A 101 -11.64 -10.07 0.80
N SER A 102 -11.19 -8.93 0.27
CA SER A 102 -11.96 -8.09 -0.64
C SER A 102 -12.36 -8.82 -1.92
N LEU A 103 -11.41 -9.49 -2.58
CA LEU A 103 -11.64 -10.25 -3.81
C LEU A 103 -12.59 -11.42 -3.57
N THR A 104 -12.41 -12.14 -2.47
CA THR A 104 -13.30 -13.24 -2.09
C THR A 104 -14.73 -12.75 -1.81
N CYS A 105 -14.90 -11.64 -1.10
CA CYS A 105 -16.21 -11.05 -0.86
C CYS A 105 -16.86 -10.50 -2.13
N ALA A 106 -16.10 -9.83 -3.00
CA ALA A 106 -16.59 -9.40 -4.31
C ALA A 106 -17.03 -10.60 -5.16
N GLY A 107 -16.26 -11.69 -5.14
CA GLY A 107 -16.61 -12.95 -5.79
C GLY A 107 -17.93 -13.53 -5.26
N TYR A 108 -18.11 -13.58 -3.94
CA TYR A 108 -19.37 -14.04 -3.34
C TYR A 108 -20.56 -13.14 -3.69
N PHE A 109 -20.36 -11.82 -3.69
CA PHE A 109 -21.42 -10.88 -4.06
C PHE A 109 -21.95 -11.13 -5.48
N VAL A 110 -21.06 -11.44 -6.43
CA VAL A 110 -21.42 -11.71 -7.83
C VAL A 110 -21.94 -13.14 -8.04
N ALA A 111 -21.34 -14.14 -7.39
CA ALA A 111 -21.58 -15.54 -7.70
C ALA A 111 -22.58 -16.27 -6.80
N SER A 112 -22.83 -15.80 -5.56
CA SER A 112 -23.70 -16.50 -4.61
C SER A 112 -24.93 -15.69 -4.21
N SER A 113 -24.74 -14.54 -3.58
CA SER A 113 -25.83 -13.69 -3.12
C SER A 113 -25.35 -12.26 -3.05
N PRO A 114 -26.08 -11.28 -3.62
CA PRO A 114 -25.72 -9.89 -3.54
C PRO A 114 -26.08 -9.33 -2.16
N ALA A 115 -25.58 -9.93 -1.08
CA ALA A 115 -25.81 -9.43 0.27
C ALA A 115 -24.96 -8.18 0.53
N LEU A 116 -25.52 -7.18 1.22
CA LEU A 116 -24.81 -5.93 1.53
C LEU A 116 -23.49 -6.20 2.26
N ILE A 117 -23.44 -7.23 3.11
CA ILE A 117 -22.24 -7.57 3.89
C ILE A 117 -21.03 -7.87 3.00
N TYR A 118 -21.23 -8.53 1.85
CA TYR A 118 -20.14 -8.90 0.94
C TYR A 118 -19.64 -7.67 0.18
N LEU A 119 -20.55 -6.81 -0.27
CA LEU A 119 -20.18 -5.56 -0.93
C LEU A 119 -19.48 -4.60 0.03
N ALA A 120 -20.03 -4.41 1.23
CA ALA A 120 -19.45 -3.57 2.27
C ALA A 120 -18.05 -4.07 2.67
N ASN A 121 -17.88 -5.38 2.86
CA ASN A 121 -16.56 -5.93 3.18
C ASN A 121 -15.58 -5.77 2.02
N ALA A 122 -16.01 -5.99 0.78
CA ALA A 122 -15.18 -5.77 -0.40
C ALA A 122 -14.70 -4.32 -0.51
N LEU A 123 -15.59 -3.34 -0.32
CA LEU A 123 -15.22 -1.93 -0.38
C LEU A 123 -14.29 -1.51 0.78
N VAL A 124 -14.60 -1.93 2.01
CA VAL A 124 -13.78 -1.60 3.18
C VAL A 124 -12.40 -2.26 3.08
N ASP A 125 -12.32 -3.56 2.82
CA ASP A 125 -11.03 -4.24 2.75
C ASP A 125 -10.23 -3.83 1.50
N GLY A 126 -10.89 -3.52 0.37
CA GLY A 126 -10.25 -2.97 -0.81
C GLY A 126 -9.63 -1.60 -0.56
N THR A 127 -10.35 -0.68 0.10
CA THR A 127 -9.81 0.65 0.45
C THR A 127 -8.67 0.55 1.46
N LEU A 128 -8.74 -0.36 2.44
CA LEU A 128 -7.65 -0.64 3.38
C LEU A 128 -6.40 -1.18 2.67
N ALA A 129 -6.56 -2.11 1.72
CA ALA A 129 -5.46 -2.65 0.93
C ALA A 129 -4.78 -1.55 0.10
N LEU A 130 -5.56 -0.71 -0.60
CA LEU A 130 -5.04 0.41 -1.37
C LEU A 130 -4.34 1.43 -0.48
N THR A 131 -4.88 1.72 0.70
CA THR A 131 -4.25 2.65 1.66
C THR A 131 -2.91 2.11 2.15
N ALA A 132 -2.82 0.81 2.46
CA ALA A 132 -1.57 0.17 2.86
C ALA A 132 -0.53 0.16 1.72
N LEU A 133 -0.94 -0.09 0.47
CA LEU A 133 -0.07 0.00 -0.70
C LEU A 133 0.38 1.43 -1.00
N GLY A 134 -0.51 2.41 -0.87
CA GLY A 134 -0.18 3.83 -1.01
C GLY A 134 0.83 4.28 0.03
N ALA A 135 0.64 3.88 1.29
CA ALA A 135 1.59 4.12 2.38
C ALA A 135 2.95 3.46 2.10
N TYR A 136 2.94 2.21 1.61
CA TYR A 136 4.16 1.53 1.18
C TYR A 136 4.87 2.28 0.05
N GLY A 137 4.14 2.69 -0.99
CA GLY A 137 4.68 3.48 -2.10
C GLY A 137 5.27 4.81 -1.65
N LEU A 138 4.66 5.47 -0.67
CA LEU A 138 5.15 6.73 -0.11
C LEU A 138 6.41 6.54 0.75
N VAL A 139 6.48 5.50 1.58
CA VAL A 139 7.69 5.15 2.33
C VAL A 139 8.81 4.73 1.38
N TRP A 140 8.49 3.96 0.35
CA TRP A 140 9.43 3.57 -0.69
C TRP A 140 9.96 4.79 -1.46
N ALA A 141 9.08 5.70 -1.90
CA ALA A 141 9.45 6.93 -2.60
C ALA A 141 10.27 7.89 -1.73
N THR A 142 10.16 7.81 -0.41
CA THR A 142 10.92 8.66 0.54
C THR A 142 12.13 7.95 1.14
N SER A 143 12.39 6.69 0.76
CA SER A 143 13.53 5.92 1.26
C SER A 143 14.87 6.40 0.67
N GLU A 144 15.89 6.51 1.51
CA GLU A 144 17.25 6.91 1.10
C GLU A 144 17.95 5.83 0.27
N THR A 145 17.64 4.55 0.52
CA THR A 145 18.17 3.41 -0.25
C THR A 145 17.66 3.37 -1.68
N GLY A 146 16.38 3.70 -1.92
CA GLY A 146 15.87 3.88 -3.29
C GLY A 146 16.54 5.08 -3.98
N ALA A 147 16.64 6.20 -3.27
CA ALA A 147 17.24 7.43 -3.80
C ALA A 147 18.72 7.27 -4.21
N ALA A 148 19.50 6.48 -3.47
CA ALA A 148 20.91 6.21 -3.79
C ALA A 148 21.05 5.35 -5.06
N ARG A 149 20.23 4.30 -5.17
CA ARG A 149 20.25 3.38 -6.32
C ARG A 149 19.73 4.04 -7.59
N ASP A 150 18.68 4.86 -7.49
CA ASP A 150 18.17 5.67 -8.61
C ASP A 150 19.22 6.67 -9.10
N ARG A 151 20.05 7.20 -8.19
CA ARG A 151 21.14 8.13 -8.55
C ARG A 151 22.28 7.42 -9.28
N GLU A 152 22.64 6.21 -8.86
CA GLU A 152 23.62 5.39 -9.58
C GLU A 152 23.12 5.03 -10.97
N LEU A 153 21.85 4.62 -11.11
CA LEU A 153 21.23 4.33 -12.40
C LEU A 153 21.17 5.56 -13.30
N LEU A 154 20.71 6.70 -12.78
CA LEU A 154 20.66 7.95 -13.53
C LEU A 154 22.07 8.36 -14.01
N LYS A 155 23.08 8.22 -13.14
CA LYS A 155 24.47 8.49 -13.51
C LYS A 155 24.96 7.57 -14.61
N ALA A 156 24.69 6.26 -14.50
CA ALA A 156 25.06 5.28 -15.52
C ALA A 156 24.39 5.55 -16.88
N VAL A 157 23.10 5.89 -16.88
CA VAL A 157 22.35 6.25 -18.10
C VAL A 157 22.90 7.53 -18.72
N LEU A 158 23.18 8.55 -17.91
CA LEU A 158 23.73 9.81 -18.40
C LEU A 158 25.16 9.65 -18.93
N ASP A 159 26.00 8.84 -18.29
CA ASP A 159 27.34 8.50 -18.77
C ASP A 159 27.29 7.70 -20.07
N ALA A 160 26.28 6.85 -20.26
CA ALA A 160 26.08 6.11 -21.52
C ALA A 160 25.57 7.01 -22.66
N LEU A 161 24.69 7.98 -22.38
CA LEU A 161 24.13 8.89 -23.37
C LEU A 161 25.09 10.03 -23.76
N VAL A 162 25.88 10.54 -22.80
CA VAL A 162 26.85 11.62 -23.01
C VAL A 162 28.20 11.24 -22.40
N PRO A 163 28.92 10.28 -23.03
CA PRO A 163 30.21 9.83 -22.54
C PRO A 163 31.27 10.92 -22.67
N ARG A 164 32.17 11.00 -21.68
CA ARG A 164 33.35 11.87 -21.74
C ARG A 164 34.19 11.52 -22.96
N GLY A 165 34.45 12.52 -23.83
CA GLY A 165 35.22 12.33 -25.06
C GLY A 165 34.43 11.69 -26.21
N GLY A 166 33.09 11.65 -26.13
CA GLY A 166 32.21 11.27 -27.23
C GLY A 166 32.00 12.41 -28.24
N ALA A 167 30.74 12.65 -28.64
CA ALA A 167 30.40 13.73 -29.58
C ALA A 167 30.70 15.15 -29.06
N PHE A 168 30.87 15.30 -27.74
CA PHE A 168 31.24 16.54 -27.08
C PHE A 168 32.47 16.36 -26.19
N PRO A 169 33.32 17.40 -26.02
CA PRO A 169 34.52 17.33 -25.18
C PRO A 169 34.23 17.27 -23.67
N ILE A 170 32.96 17.47 -23.27
CA ILE A 170 32.50 17.54 -21.88
C ILE A 170 31.43 16.44 -21.69
N GLY A 171 31.55 15.61 -20.65
CA GLY A 171 30.59 14.53 -20.36
C GLY A 171 29.51 14.94 -19.35
N ALA A 172 28.47 14.10 -19.19
CA ALA A 172 27.40 14.37 -18.21
C ALA A 172 27.93 14.48 -16.75
N ALA A 173 28.99 13.75 -16.42
CA ALA A 173 29.66 13.81 -15.13
C ALA A 173 30.44 15.12 -14.87
N ASP A 174 30.74 15.92 -15.90
CA ASP A 174 31.48 17.19 -15.77
C ASP A 174 30.59 18.39 -15.47
N THR A 175 29.28 18.25 -15.61
CA THR A 175 28.32 19.37 -15.58
C THR A 175 27.25 19.25 -14.48
N ASP A 176 27.36 18.26 -13.57
CA ASP A 176 26.31 17.94 -12.58
C ASP A 176 24.91 17.88 -13.23
N LEU A 177 24.87 17.24 -14.41
CA LEU A 177 23.66 17.18 -15.23
C LEU A 177 22.54 16.39 -14.51
N ASP A 178 22.92 15.43 -13.66
CA ASP A 178 22.02 14.67 -12.78
C ASP A 178 21.26 15.58 -11.81
N GLU A 179 21.97 16.53 -11.18
CA GLU A 179 21.40 17.44 -10.21
C GLU A 179 20.51 18.52 -10.88
N THR A 180 20.89 18.94 -12.08
CA THR A 180 20.12 19.91 -12.87
C THR A 180 18.83 19.28 -13.40
N LEU A 181 18.87 18.04 -13.89
CA LEU A 181 17.68 17.27 -14.29
C LEU A 181 16.74 17.02 -13.10
N ALA A 182 17.29 16.63 -11.94
CA ALA A 182 16.49 16.44 -10.73
C ALA A 182 15.78 17.73 -10.28
N ARG A 183 16.46 18.88 -10.34
CA ARG A 183 15.89 20.20 -10.03
C ARG A 183 14.83 20.64 -11.05
N TYR A 184 15.05 20.34 -12.33
CA TYR A 184 14.09 20.65 -13.40
C TYR A 184 12.81 19.81 -13.28
N PHE A 185 12.94 18.49 -13.09
CA PHE A 185 11.79 17.60 -12.87
C PHE A 185 11.00 17.96 -11.60
N ALA A 186 11.69 18.37 -10.53
CA ALA A 186 11.05 18.84 -9.31
C ALA A 186 10.19 20.11 -9.51
N ARG A 187 10.47 20.93 -10.54
CA ARG A 187 9.66 22.10 -10.89
C ARG A 187 8.48 21.79 -11.82
N LEU A 188 8.59 20.73 -12.63
CA LEU A 188 7.62 20.39 -13.67
C LEU A 188 6.48 19.49 -13.20
N HIS A 189 6.74 18.60 -12.23
CA HIS A 189 5.78 17.57 -11.85
C HIS A 189 5.28 17.76 -10.40
N PRO A 190 3.96 17.72 -10.13
CA PRO A 190 3.42 17.89 -8.77
C PRO A 190 3.88 16.81 -7.79
N PHE A 191 4.39 15.67 -8.30
CA PHE A 191 4.97 14.59 -7.51
C PHE A 191 6.50 14.68 -7.34
N GLY A 192 7.13 15.77 -7.78
CA GLY A 192 8.55 16.04 -7.60
C GLY A 192 9.48 14.90 -8.10
N PRO A 193 10.58 14.60 -7.39
CA PRO A 193 11.55 13.56 -7.80
C PRO A 193 10.98 12.13 -7.80
N ALA A 194 9.79 11.89 -7.23
CA ALA A 194 9.17 10.56 -7.25
C ALA A 194 8.70 10.14 -8.66
N GLY A 195 8.32 11.11 -9.51
CA GLY A 195 7.94 10.83 -10.91
C GLY A 195 9.11 10.32 -11.73
N LEU A 196 10.31 10.90 -11.54
CA LEU A 196 11.54 10.47 -12.21
C LEU A 196 11.92 9.02 -11.85
N ARG A 197 11.69 8.62 -10.59
CA ARG A 197 11.97 7.25 -10.11
C ARG A 197 11.03 6.22 -10.72
N VAL A 198 9.74 6.55 -10.85
CA VAL A 198 8.78 5.67 -11.53
C VAL A 198 9.17 5.46 -12.99
N LEU A 199 9.66 6.50 -13.66
CA LEU A 199 10.09 6.46 -15.05
C LEU A 199 11.38 5.63 -15.23
N LEU A 200 12.39 5.85 -14.38
CA LEU A 200 13.61 5.05 -14.37
C LEU A 200 13.34 3.57 -14.11
N ARG A 201 12.38 3.26 -13.23
CA ARG A 201 12.04 1.88 -12.89
C ARG A 201 11.14 1.21 -13.93
N ALA A 202 10.36 1.97 -14.70
CA ALA A 202 9.67 1.46 -15.88
C ALA A 202 10.68 0.98 -16.95
N ILE A 203 11.84 1.65 -17.04
CA ILE A 203 12.95 1.22 -17.92
C ILE A 203 13.60 -0.06 -17.37
N GLU A 204 13.84 -0.15 -16.05
CA GLU A 204 14.43 -1.34 -15.40
C GLU A 204 13.50 -2.58 -15.44
N TYR A 205 12.18 -2.39 -15.32
CA TYR A 205 11.21 -3.47 -15.49
C TYR A 205 11.05 -3.90 -16.95
N GLY A 206 11.28 -3.00 -17.91
CA GLY A 206 11.32 -3.34 -19.33
C GLY A 206 12.37 -4.39 -19.62
N THR A 207 13.57 -4.26 -19.04
CA THR A 207 14.65 -5.25 -19.25
C THR A 207 14.34 -6.65 -18.70
N VAL A 208 13.47 -6.78 -17.70
CA VAL A 208 13.07 -8.09 -17.14
C VAL A 208 11.91 -8.75 -17.92
N VAL A 209 11.16 -7.96 -18.70
CA VAL A 209 9.99 -8.44 -19.47
C VAL A 209 10.36 -8.77 -20.92
N PHE A 210 11.46 -8.22 -21.43
CA PHE A 210 11.92 -8.39 -22.81
C PHE A 210 13.19 -9.26 -22.94
N GLU A 211 13.60 -9.93 -21.87
CA GLU A 211 14.51 -11.10 -21.89
C GLU A 211 13.70 -12.40 -21.77
#